data_AF-A0A961MP51-F1
#
_entry.id   AF-A0A961MP51-F1
#
_cell.length_a   1.000
_cell.length_b   1.000
_cell.length_c   1.000
_cell.angle_alpha   90.00
_cell.angle_beta   90.00
_cell.angle_gamma   90.00
#
_symmetry.space_group_name_H-M   'P 1'
#
loop_
_entity.id
_entity.type
_entity.pdbx_description
1 polymer ?
#
loop_
_entity_poly.entity_id
_entity_poly.type
_entity_poly.pdbx_seq_one_letter_code
_entity_poly.pdbx_strand_id
1 'polypeptide(L)'
;MATIYGTNGNDRADLGGSDLVGTNGSDRIYGYAGSDYILGLGGHDTIDAGTGTHDTVFAGDGDDAVISGSNSSGFFDGGAGVDTMIFTTGSSGSFHLGAGWAGFGSAVSARFAMSAFENLSTGAGNDTIDGSSGRNVISSGAGHDVVRAGGGDDEVFAGGGDDYADGGSGNDRIRGEDGRDELFGGLGNDTLDGGNGNDLLWGGYGNDTM
;
A
#
# COMPACT_ATOMS: atom_id res chain seq x y z
N MET A 1 -16.22 -14.29 9.11
CA MET A 1 -16.65 -13.83 7.79
C MET A 1 -18.11 -13.48 7.77
N ALA A 2 -18.39 -12.35 8.42
CA ALA A 2 -19.52 -11.51 8.11
C ALA A 2 -19.19 -10.64 6.88
N THR A 3 -20.23 -10.00 6.35
CA THR A 3 -20.09 -8.96 5.35
C THR A 3 -20.96 -7.80 5.76
N ILE A 4 -20.37 -6.61 5.86
CA ILE A 4 -20.97 -5.39 6.36
C ILE A 4 -21.00 -4.38 5.22
N TYR A 5 -22.14 -3.71 5.07
CA TYR A 5 -22.38 -2.77 3.99
C TYR A 5 -22.84 -1.44 4.58
N GLY A 6 -22.18 -0.37 4.17
CA GLY A 6 -22.59 1.00 4.37
C GLY A 6 -23.70 1.40 3.39
N THR A 7 -23.91 2.71 3.30
CA THR A 7 -24.86 3.38 2.42
C THR A 7 -24.12 4.37 1.54
N ASN A 8 -24.84 5.16 0.74
CA ASN A 8 -24.24 6.24 -0.05
C ASN A 8 -24.17 7.57 0.73
N GLY A 9 -24.30 7.53 2.05
CA GLY A 9 -24.15 8.69 2.92
C GLY A 9 -23.16 8.36 4.04
N ASN A 10 -22.75 9.38 4.76
CA ASN A 10 -21.77 9.25 5.84
C ASN A 10 -22.23 8.23 6.89
N ASP A 11 -21.56 7.10 6.93
CA ASP A 11 -21.81 6.05 7.91
C ASP A 11 -20.88 6.20 9.11
N ARG A 12 -21.44 5.96 10.29
CA ARG A 12 -20.72 6.12 11.55
C ARG A 12 -20.96 4.90 12.41
N ALA A 13 -19.90 4.44 13.07
CA ALA A 13 -19.98 3.49 14.17
C ALA A 13 -20.63 4.15 15.42
N ASP A 14 -21.91 4.51 15.35
CA ASP A 14 -22.75 4.78 16.52
C ASP A 14 -24.21 4.36 16.28
N LEU A 15 -24.95 4.18 17.38
CA LEU A 15 -26.27 3.54 17.50
C LEU A 15 -27.45 4.25 16.74
N GLY A 16 -27.19 4.94 15.65
CA GLY A 16 -28.19 5.64 14.84
C GLY A 16 -27.96 5.64 13.32
N GLY A 17 -26.88 5.06 12.81
CA GLY A 17 -26.56 4.91 11.38
C GLY A 17 -26.24 3.46 10.98
N SER A 18 -25.83 3.22 9.72
CA SER A 18 -25.32 1.90 9.32
C SER A 18 -24.01 1.65 10.08
N ASP A 19 -24.03 0.68 10.99
CA ASP A 19 -22.84 0.33 11.77
C ASP A 19 -21.79 -0.32 10.85
N LEU A 20 -20.78 0.46 10.41
CA LEU A 20 -19.59 -0.05 9.73
C LEU A 20 -18.58 -0.62 10.75
N VAL A 21 -19.06 -1.57 11.56
CA VAL A 21 -18.28 -2.24 12.60
C VAL A 21 -18.25 -3.74 12.29
N GLY A 22 -17.04 -4.28 12.14
CA GLY A 22 -16.76 -5.69 12.00
C GLY A 22 -16.92 -6.46 13.30
N THR A 23 -16.39 -7.68 13.30
CA THR A 23 -16.41 -8.63 14.41
C THR A 23 -14.98 -9.01 14.78
N ASN A 24 -14.79 -9.93 15.73
CA ASN A 24 -13.44 -10.43 16.06
C ASN A 24 -12.96 -11.53 15.10
N GLY A 25 -13.56 -11.67 13.92
CA GLY A 25 -13.07 -12.60 12.91
C GLY A 25 -13.13 -11.97 11.53
N SER A 26 -12.33 -12.48 10.60
CA SER A 26 -12.17 -11.97 9.25
C SER A 26 -13.48 -11.59 8.55
N ASP A 27 -13.63 -10.32 8.22
CA ASP A 27 -14.81 -9.71 7.66
C ASP A 27 -14.56 -9.03 6.31
N ARG A 28 -15.66 -8.69 5.64
CA ARG A 28 -15.65 -7.82 4.45
C ARG A 28 -16.49 -6.60 4.75
N ILE A 29 -15.92 -5.41 4.65
CA ILE A 29 -16.60 -4.16 4.99
C ILE A 29 -16.55 -3.22 3.79
N TYR A 30 -17.70 -2.67 3.40
CA TYR A 30 -17.83 -1.76 2.26
C TYR A 30 -18.45 -0.44 2.73
N GLY A 31 -17.70 0.67 2.67
CA GLY A 31 -18.18 2.02 3.00
C GLY A 31 -19.07 2.64 1.91
N TYR A 32 -18.84 2.28 0.65
CA TYR A 32 -19.50 2.87 -0.53
C TYR A 32 -19.23 4.36 -0.73
N ALA A 33 -20.12 5.27 -0.38
CA ALA A 33 -19.94 6.69 -0.68
C ALA A 33 -20.31 7.50 0.54
N GLY A 34 -19.53 8.51 0.88
CA GLY A 34 -19.74 9.24 2.11
C GLY A 34 -18.41 9.76 2.64
N SER A 35 -18.45 10.20 3.90
CA SER A 35 -17.27 10.27 4.76
C SER A 35 -17.54 9.30 5.90
N ASP A 36 -16.92 8.14 5.83
CA ASP A 36 -17.29 6.96 6.60
C ASP A 36 -16.31 6.71 7.74
N TYR A 37 -16.81 6.16 8.84
CA TYR A 37 -16.01 5.73 9.98
C TYR A 37 -16.14 4.21 10.14
N ILE A 38 -15.05 3.50 9.85
CA ILE A 38 -15.01 2.04 9.74
C ILE A 38 -14.12 1.44 10.83
N LEU A 39 -14.62 0.39 11.49
CA LEU A 39 -13.87 -0.41 12.47
C LEU A 39 -13.89 -1.88 12.05
N GLY A 40 -12.75 -2.49 11.74
CA GLY A 40 -12.66 -3.94 11.47
C GLY A 40 -12.73 -4.79 12.74
N LEU A 41 -12.07 -4.31 13.80
CA LEU A 41 -11.88 -4.96 15.11
C LEU A 41 -10.81 -6.04 15.09
N GLY A 42 -11.14 -7.30 14.80
CA GLY A 42 -10.16 -8.37 14.88
C GLY A 42 -10.34 -9.44 13.81
N GLY A 43 -9.27 -10.15 13.50
CA GLY A 43 -9.21 -11.07 12.38
C GLY A 43 -8.74 -10.39 11.10
N HIS A 44 -8.42 -11.19 10.08
CA HIS A 44 -7.91 -10.70 8.79
C HIS A 44 -9.04 -10.14 7.93
N ASP A 45 -9.19 -8.83 7.89
CA ASP A 45 -10.30 -8.14 7.27
C ASP A 45 -9.98 -7.66 5.85
N THR A 46 -11.02 -7.50 5.03
CA THR A 46 -10.94 -6.76 3.77
C THR A 46 -11.90 -5.58 3.85
N ILE A 47 -11.34 -4.36 3.84
CA ILE A 47 -12.09 -3.13 4.01
C ILE A 47 -11.99 -2.29 2.74
N ASP A 48 -13.11 -1.98 2.12
CA ASP A 48 -13.20 -1.04 1.00
C ASP A 48 -13.90 0.24 1.48
N ALA A 49 -13.14 1.32 1.62
CA ALA A 49 -13.68 2.61 2.02
C ALA A 49 -14.60 3.21 0.93
N GLY A 50 -14.45 2.79 -0.32
CA GLY A 50 -15.32 3.17 -1.42
C GLY A 50 -14.98 4.52 -2.08
N THR A 51 -15.99 5.12 -2.70
CA THR A 51 -15.91 6.33 -3.53
C THR A 51 -16.07 7.63 -2.75
N GLY A 52 -16.13 7.55 -1.42
CA GLY A 52 -16.22 8.67 -0.50
C GLY A 52 -14.99 9.59 -0.49
N THR A 53 -15.04 10.59 0.39
CA THR A 53 -13.86 11.39 0.76
C THR A 53 -13.79 11.50 2.28
N HIS A 54 -12.59 11.62 2.85
CA HIS A 54 -12.37 11.82 4.28
C HIS A 54 -12.79 10.62 5.14
N ASP A 55 -12.63 9.41 4.61
CA ASP A 55 -12.91 8.20 5.38
C ASP A 55 -11.89 8.02 6.51
N THR A 56 -12.37 7.46 7.61
CA THR A 56 -11.57 7.08 8.77
C THR A 56 -11.70 5.57 8.94
N VAL A 57 -10.60 4.84 8.75
CA VAL A 57 -10.57 3.38 8.83
C VAL A 57 -9.58 2.94 9.90
N PHE A 58 -10.03 2.06 10.79
CA PHE A 58 -9.19 1.28 11.70
C PHE A 58 -9.44 -0.19 11.41
N ALA A 59 -8.45 -0.89 10.84
CA ALA A 59 -8.63 -2.29 10.47
C ALA A 59 -8.59 -3.19 11.72
N GLY A 60 -7.56 -3.06 12.55
CA GLY A 60 -7.57 -3.59 13.92
C GLY A 60 -6.51 -4.65 14.14
N ASP A 61 -6.86 -5.75 14.81
CA ASP A 61 -5.95 -6.89 14.99
C ASP A 61 -6.08 -7.85 13.79
N GLY A 62 -4.99 -8.22 13.13
CA GLY A 62 -5.04 -9.10 11.96
C GLY A 62 -4.09 -8.62 10.89
N ASP A 63 -3.90 -9.47 9.88
CA ASP A 63 -3.26 -9.05 8.62
C ASP A 63 -4.38 -8.60 7.68
N ASP A 64 -4.59 -7.29 7.59
CA ASP A 64 -5.74 -6.68 6.94
C ASP A 64 -5.40 -6.14 5.55
N ALA A 65 -6.42 -6.09 4.69
CA ALA A 65 -6.33 -5.47 3.37
C ALA A 65 -7.30 -4.29 3.29
N VAL A 66 -6.77 -3.08 3.16
CA VAL A 66 -7.55 -1.84 3.15
C VAL A 66 -7.45 -1.15 1.80
N ILE A 67 -8.58 -1.04 1.12
CA ILE A 67 -8.73 -0.38 -0.17
C ILE A 67 -9.20 1.05 0.05
N SER A 68 -8.42 2.03 -0.41
CA SER A 68 -8.77 3.46 -0.30
C SER A 68 -10.01 3.83 -1.10
N GLY A 69 -10.34 3.04 -2.13
CA GLY A 69 -11.26 3.42 -3.19
C GLY A 69 -10.85 4.76 -3.84
N SER A 70 -11.79 5.68 -4.02
CA SER A 70 -11.54 6.99 -4.66
C SER A 70 -11.22 8.12 -3.68
N ASN A 71 -10.90 7.79 -2.43
CA ASN A 71 -10.57 8.78 -1.42
C ASN A 71 -9.36 9.63 -1.81
N SER A 72 -9.56 10.94 -1.84
CA SER A 72 -8.48 11.92 -2.01
C SER A 72 -7.93 12.43 -0.68
N SER A 73 -8.53 12.03 0.44
CA SER A 73 -8.15 12.39 1.81
C SER A 73 -8.78 11.42 2.81
N GLY A 74 -8.17 11.25 3.99
CA GLY A 74 -8.67 10.38 5.05
C GLY A 74 -7.59 9.98 6.05
N PHE A 75 -7.97 9.15 7.02
CA PHE A 75 -7.10 8.55 8.01
C PHE A 75 -7.29 7.03 7.99
N PHE A 76 -6.22 6.29 7.74
CA PHE A 76 -6.26 4.85 7.59
C PHE A 76 -5.20 4.23 8.51
N ASP A 77 -5.61 3.29 9.34
CA ASP A 77 -4.74 2.61 10.30
C ASP A 77 -4.93 1.10 10.14
N GLY A 78 -3.86 0.39 9.76
CA GLY A 78 -3.88 -1.08 9.66
C GLY A 78 -4.03 -1.72 11.04
N GLY A 79 -3.22 -1.26 11.99
CA GLY A 79 -3.32 -1.69 13.38
C GLY A 79 -2.23 -2.71 13.73
N ALA A 80 -2.62 -3.89 14.17
CA ALA A 80 -1.70 -4.91 14.65
C ALA A 80 -1.71 -6.12 13.72
N GLY A 81 -0.60 -6.32 13.02
CA GLY A 81 -0.39 -7.47 12.13
C GLY A 81 0.53 -7.06 11.00
N VAL A 82 0.35 -7.67 9.84
CA VAL A 82 1.00 -7.26 8.60
C VAL A 82 -0.06 -6.78 7.62
N ASP A 83 -0.22 -5.47 7.54
CA ASP A 83 -1.35 -4.84 6.87
C ASP A 83 -0.98 -4.33 5.48
N THR A 84 -1.96 -4.36 4.58
CA THR A 84 -1.80 -3.94 3.18
C THR A 84 -2.71 -2.78 2.84
N MET A 85 -2.11 -1.66 2.43
CA MET A 85 -2.82 -0.53 1.85
C MET A 85 -2.90 -0.67 0.33
N ILE A 86 -4.11 -0.57 -0.22
CA ILE A 86 -4.38 -0.71 -1.66
C ILE A 86 -5.02 0.56 -2.20
N PHE A 87 -4.31 1.21 -3.10
CA PHE A 87 -4.82 2.32 -3.89
C PHE A 87 -5.25 1.80 -5.26
N THR A 88 -6.38 2.33 -5.75
CA THR A 88 -6.98 1.91 -7.03
C THR A 88 -6.99 3.03 -8.06
N THR A 89 -6.33 4.15 -7.75
CA THR A 89 -6.24 5.31 -8.63
C THR A 89 -5.23 5.04 -9.73
N GLY A 90 -5.58 5.34 -10.98
CA GLY A 90 -4.61 5.36 -12.09
C GLY A 90 -3.82 6.67 -12.18
N SER A 91 -3.56 7.32 -11.05
CA SER A 91 -2.90 8.63 -10.97
C SER A 91 -1.63 8.52 -10.16
N SER A 92 -0.57 9.18 -10.65
CA SER A 92 0.70 9.33 -9.91
C SER A 92 0.49 9.80 -8.48
N GLY A 93 1.16 9.12 -7.55
CA GLY A 93 1.19 9.44 -6.14
C GLY A 93 2.58 9.45 -5.52
N SER A 94 2.63 9.93 -4.28
CA SER A 94 3.79 9.85 -3.40
C SER A 94 3.35 9.17 -2.11
N PHE A 95 3.99 8.06 -1.76
CA PHE A 95 3.59 7.17 -0.68
C PHE A 95 4.78 6.92 0.24
N HIS A 96 4.59 7.08 1.55
CA HIS A 96 5.67 6.97 2.53
C HIS A 96 5.19 6.14 3.74
N LEU A 97 5.46 4.83 3.72
CA LEU A 97 5.01 3.91 4.79
C LEU A 97 5.66 4.26 6.13
N GLY A 98 6.98 4.49 6.15
CA GLY A 98 7.69 4.85 7.39
C GLY A 98 7.34 6.23 7.96
N ALA A 99 6.89 7.16 7.13
CA ALA A 99 6.48 8.50 7.56
C ALA A 99 4.97 8.63 7.81
N GLY A 100 4.18 7.62 7.43
CA GLY A 100 2.75 7.56 7.67
C GLY A 100 1.90 8.52 6.83
N TRP A 101 2.26 8.73 5.56
CA TRP A 101 1.43 9.54 4.67
C TRP A 101 1.51 9.13 3.20
N ALA A 102 0.42 9.40 2.47
CA ALA A 102 0.38 9.37 1.02
C ALA A 102 -0.22 10.66 0.45
N GLY A 103 -0.05 10.90 -0.84
CA GLY A 103 -0.68 12.00 -1.56
C GLY A 103 -0.66 11.78 -3.06
N PHE A 104 -1.60 12.40 -3.78
CA PHE A 104 -1.73 12.25 -5.23
C PHE A 104 -1.41 13.56 -5.97
N GLY A 105 -0.75 13.44 -7.12
CA GLY A 105 -0.36 14.56 -7.96
C GLY A 105 0.74 15.47 -7.37
N SER A 106 1.14 16.49 -8.12
CA SER A 106 2.23 17.41 -7.74
C SER A 106 1.90 18.35 -6.57
N ALA A 107 0.64 18.39 -6.11
CA ALA A 107 0.19 19.29 -5.05
C ALA A 107 0.09 18.55 -3.71
N VAL A 108 1.08 18.80 -2.83
CA VAL A 108 1.22 18.32 -1.43
C VAL A 108 0.08 18.82 -0.50
N SER A 109 -1.07 19.24 -1.04
CA SER A 109 -2.17 19.86 -0.31
C SER A 109 -3.28 18.88 0.10
N ALA A 110 -3.31 17.68 -0.49
CA ALA A 110 -4.18 16.59 -0.08
C ALA A 110 -3.31 15.44 0.44
N ARG A 111 -2.87 15.56 1.69
CA ARG A 111 -2.18 14.47 2.39
C ARG A 111 -3.23 13.52 2.96
N PHE A 112 -3.10 12.27 2.55
CA PHE A 112 -3.74 11.10 3.12
C PHE A 112 -2.89 10.62 4.30
N ALA A 113 -3.46 10.49 5.49
CA ALA A 113 -2.74 9.96 6.65
C ALA A 113 -2.90 8.44 6.68
N MET A 114 -1.77 7.73 6.78
CA MET A 114 -1.74 6.27 6.90
C MET A 114 -0.85 5.89 8.07
N SER A 115 -1.18 4.83 8.78
CA SER A 115 -0.32 4.29 9.84
C SER A 115 -0.45 2.77 9.90
N ALA A 116 0.59 2.14 10.45
CA ALA A 116 0.63 0.69 10.66
C ALA A 116 0.27 -0.10 9.40
N PHE A 117 0.91 0.26 8.28
CA PHE A 117 0.88 -0.55 7.06
C PHE A 117 2.30 -0.94 6.71
N GLU A 118 2.49 -2.23 6.49
CA GLU A 118 3.76 -2.82 6.06
C GLU A 118 3.76 -3.01 4.53
N ASN A 119 2.60 -3.16 3.91
CA ASN A 119 2.52 -3.45 2.48
C ASN A 119 1.73 -2.37 1.74
N LEU A 120 2.07 -2.20 0.46
CA LEU A 120 1.49 -1.16 -0.38
C LEU A 120 1.26 -1.63 -1.81
N SER A 121 0.10 -1.30 -2.35
CA SER A 121 -0.21 -1.40 -3.79
C SER A 121 -0.70 -0.05 -4.28
N THR A 122 -0.04 0.58 -5.26
CA THR A 122 -0.38 1.96 -5.71
C THR A 122 -1.20 2.02 -7.01
N GLY A 123 -0.98 1.08 -7.92
CA GLY A 123 -1.86 0.84 -9.06
C GLY A 123 -1.26 1.28 -10.39
N ALA A 124 -1.71 2.41 -10.95
CA ALA A 124 -1.13 2.91 -12.18
C ALA A 124 -0.82 4.41 -12.06
N GLY A 125 0.06 4.90 -12.92
CA GLY A 125 0.65 6.23 -12.82
C GLY A 125 2.10 6.13 -12.35
N ASN A 126 2.87 7.19 -12.57
CA ASN A 126 4.26 7.25 -12.14
C ASN A 126 4.31 7.55 -10.65
N ASP A 127 4.58 6.56 -9.83
CA ASP A 127 4.52 6.64 -8.38
C ASP A 127 5.91 6.84 -7.76
N THR A 128 5.96 7.53 -6.62
CA THR A 128 7.15 7.58 -5.76
C THR A 128 6.82 6.95 -4.43
N ILE A 129 7.50 5.88 -4.09
CA ILE A 129 7.24 5.07 -2.91
C ILE A 129 8.51 5.02 -2.07
N ASP A 130 8.41 5.47 -0.83
CA ASP A 130 9.37 5.13 0.21
C ASP A 130 8.70 4.16 1.19
N GLY A 131 9.30 2.99 1.37
CA GLY A 131 8.87 2.01 2.36
C GLY A 131 9.24 2.43 3.78
N SER A 132 9.57 1.46 4.61
CA SER A 132 9.80 1.63 6.04
C SER A 132 11.16 1.06 6.44
N SER A 133 11.43 0.96 7.74
CA SER A 133 12.61 0.25 8.25
C SER A 133 12.32 -1.21 8.61
N GLY A 134 11.08 -1.67 8.40
CA GLY A 134 10.70 -3.07 8.53
C GLY A 134 10.37 -3.68 7.17
N ARG A 135 10.22 -5.00 7.14
CA ARG A 135 9.88 -5.76 5.93
C ARG A 135 8.61 -5.20 5.29
N ASN A 136 8.70 -4.86 4.00
CA ASN A 136 7.61 -4.39 3.19
C ASN A 136 7.36 -5.30 1.97
N VAL A 137 6.09 -5.42 1.56
CA VAL A 137 5.71 -5.93 0.24
C VAL A 137 5.11 -4.77 -0.55
N ILE A 138 5.76 -4.40 -1.66
CA ILE A 138 5.41 -3.22 -2.45
C ILE A 138 5.10 -3.64 -3.90
N SER A 139 3.95 -3.22 -4.41
CA SER A 139 3.57 -3.32 -5.81
C SER A 139 3.25 -1.91 -6.35
N SER A 140 4.12 -1.36 -7.20
CA SER A 140 3.89 -0.01 -7.75
C SER A 140 2.98 -0.03 -8.98
N GLY A 141 3.09 -1.08 -9.81
CA GLY A 141 2.10 -1.37 -10.84
C GLY A 141 2.48 -0.75 -12.18
N ALA A 142 1.57 -0.09 -12.90
CA ALA A 142 1.89 0.42 -14.24
C ALA A 142 2.30 1.90 -14.21
N GLY A 143 3.50 2.25 -14.64
CA GLY A 143 4.01 3.61 -14.54
C GLY A 143 5.51 3.66 -14.74
N HIS A 144 6.10 4.84 -14.66
CA HIS A 144 7.53 4.98 -14.40
C HIS A 144 7.71 5.26 -12.92
N ASP A 145 7.94 4.21 -12.15
CA ASP A 145 7.89 4.25 -10.70
C ASP A 145 9.28 4.42 -10.09
N VAL A 146 9.30 5.00 -8.89
CA VAL A 146 10.50 5.12 -8.06
C VAL A 146 10.21 4.50 -6.71
N VAL A 147 10.80 3.34 -6.43
CA VAL A 147 10.64 2.61 -5.18
C VAL A 147 11.94 2.64 -4.38
N ARG A 148 11.85 3.02 -3.10
CA ARG A 148 12.90 2.83 -2.10
C ARG A 148 12.31 1.99 -0.97
N ALA A 149 12.63 0.71 -0.90
CA ALA A 149 12.00 -0.20 0.06
C ALA A 149 12.44 0.11 1.50
N GLY A 150 13.72 0.44 1.70
CA GLY A 150 14.22 1.06 2.92
C GLY A 150 15.08 0.08 3.70
N GLY A 151 14.58 -0.45 4.81
CA GLY A 151 15.27 -1.51 5.53
C GLY A 151 14.32 -2.61 5.92
N GLY A 152 14.83 -3.83 6.09
CA GLY A 152 14.00 -5.03 6.19
C GLY A 152 14.31 -5.96 5.02
N ASP A 153 13.86 -7.22 5.09
CA ASP A 153 13.93 -8.09 3.91
C ASP A 153 12.67 -7.84 3.08
N ASP A 154 12.78 -7.02 2.03
CA ASP A 154 11.64 -6.48 1.28
C ASP A 154 11.31 -7.31 0.03
N GLU A 155 10.04 -7.27 -0.43
CA GLU A 155 9.64 -7.78 -1.74
C GLU A 155 9.02 -6.65 -2.57
N VAL A 156 9.66 -6.33 -3.70
CA VAL A 156 9.25 -5.24 -4.60
C VAL A 156 8.89 -5.78 -5.98
N PHE A 157 7.72 -5.39 -6.46
CA PHE A 157 7.24 -5.57 -7.83
C PHE A 157 7.06 -4.19 -8.45
N ALA A 158 7.97 -3.80 -9.34
CA ALA A 158 7.95 -2.48 -9.97
C ALA A 158 6.84 -2.38 -11.03
N GLY A 159 6.68 -3.43 -11.85
CA GLY A 159 5.51 -3.60 -12.69
C GLY A 159 5.76 -3.17 -14.14
N GLY A 160 4.87 -2.38 -14.71
CA GLY A 160 4.93 -2.04 -16.13
C GLY A 160 5.45 -0.63 -16.36
N GLY A 161 6.62 -0.48 -16.97
CA GLY A 161 7.21 0.78 -17.42
C GLY A 161 8.72 0.78 -17.20
N ASP A 162 9.39 1.91 -17.44
CA ASP A 162 10.84 1.99 -17.12
C ASP A 162 10.96 2.45 -15.66
N ASP A 163 11.29 1.54 -14.75
CA ASP A 163 11.22 1.76 -13.30
C ASP A 163 12.59 1.90 -12.60
N TYR A 164 12.60 2.49 -11.41
CA TYR A 164 13.73 2.48 -10.49
C TYR A 164 13.32 1.83 -9.17
N ALA A 165 14.08 0.84 -8.70
CA ALA A 165 13.87 0.21 -7.41
C ALA A 165 15.19 0.04 -6.63
N ASP A 166 15.20 0.46 -5.37
CA ASP A 166 16.30 0.29 -4.42
C ASP A 166 15.80 -0.46 -3.17
N GLY A 167 16.34 -1.66 -2.92
CA GLY A 167 16.02 -2.50 -1.76
C GLY A 167 16.51 -1.90 -0.45
N GLY A 168 17.67 -1.24 -0.47
CA GLY A 168 18.25 -0.61 0.71
C GLY A 168 19.01 -1.61 1.57
N SER A 169 18.48 -2.01 2.73
CA SER A 169 19.18 -2.91 3.64
C SER A 169 18.34 -4.10 4.09
N GLY A 170 18.87 -5.31 3.90
CA GLY A 170 18.18 -6.57 4.18
C GLY A 170 18.43 -7.53 3.03
N ASN A 171 17.81 -8.71 3.05
CA ASN A 171 17.89 -9.61 1.90
C ASN A 171 16.65 -9.39 1.04
N ASP A 172 16.79 -8.57 0.01
CA ASP A 172 15.65 -8.05 -0.74
C ASP A 172 15.35 -8.89 -1.97
N ARG A 173 14.08 -8.89 -2.38
CA ARG A 173 13.63 -9.49 -3.64
C ARG A 173 12.97 -8.44 -4.50
N ILE A 174 13.59 -8.11 -5.62
CA ILE A 174 13.14 -7.03 -6.50
C ILE A 174 12.86 -7.59 -7.89
N ARG A 175 11.68 -7.30 -8.45
CA ARG A 175 11.33 -7.62 -9.84
C ARG A 175 10.96 -6.35 -10.60
N GLY A 176 11.64 -6.12 -11.71
CA GLY A 176 11.34 -5.03 -12.65
C GLY A 176 10.02 -5.28 -13.37
N GLU A 177 9.84 -6.49 -13.88
CA GLU A 177 8.71 -6.93 -14.72
C GLU A 177 8.80 -6.42 -16.17
N ASP A 178 7.91 -5.57 -16.67
CA ASP A 178 7.92 -5.16 -18.09
C ASP A 178 8.53 -3.76 -18.23
N GLY A 179 9.70 -3.60 -18.86
CA GLY A 179 10.34 -2.29 -18.80
C GLY A 179 11.75 -2.15 -19.34
N ARG A 180 12.42 -1.10 -18.88
CA ARG A 180 13.87 -0.97 -18.89
C ARG A 180 14.24 -0.45 -17.52
N ASP A 181 14.50 -1.38 -16.62
CA ASP A 181 14.47 -1.08 -15.21
C ASP A 181 15.87 -0.88 -14.63
N GLU A 182 15.97 -0.04 -13.60
CA GLU A 182 17.17 0.14 -12.80
C GLU A 182 16.93 -0.43 -11.40
N LEU A 183 17.49 -1.61 -11.14
CA LEU A 183 17.28 -2.36 -9.89
C LEU A 183 18.57 -2.39 -9.05
N PHE A 184 18.47 -1.96 -7.80
CA PHE A 184 19.56 -1.94 -6.83
C PHE A 184 19.16 -2.80 -5.62
N GLY A 185 19.92 -3.85 -5.31
CA GLY A 185 19.69 -4.70 -4.13
C GLY A 185 20.07 -3.98 -2.85
N GLY A 186 21.31 -3.50 -2.77
CA GLY A 186 21.79 -2.69 -1.65
C GLY A 186 22.70 -3.47 -0.71
N LEU A 187 22.35 -3.56 0.57
CA LEU A 187 23.10 -4.27 1.60
C LEU A 187 22.40 -5.59 1.95
N GLY A 188 22.99 -6.73 1.61
CA GLY A 188 22.47 -8.04 1.99
C GLY A 188 22.64 -9.05 0.88
N ASN A 189 21.96 -10.20 0.95
CA ASN A 189 22.00 -11.17 -0.13
C ASN A 189 20.71 -11.04 -0.93
N ASP A 190 20.77 -10.30 -2.02
CA ASP A 190 19.57 -9.87 -2.73
C ASP A 190 19.22 -10.81 -3.88
N THR A 191 17.96 -10.82 -4.29
CA THR A 191 17.51 -11.45 -5.52
C THR A 191 16.85 -10.42 -6.43
N LEU A 192 17.48 -10.14 -7.56
CA LEU A 192 16.99 -9.21 -8.55
C LEU A 192 16.53 -9.98 -9.80
N ASP A 193 15.40 -9.58 -10.37
CA ASP A 193 14.88 -10.12 -11.63
C ASP A 193 14.43 -8.94 -12.50
N GLY A 194 15.19 -8.64 -13.56
CA GLY A 194 14.88 -7.53 -14.47
C GLY A 194 13.57 -7.75 -15.25
N GLY A 195 13.18 -9.01 -15.48
CA GLY A 195 12.03 -9.31 -16.31
C GLY A 195 12.27 -9.06 -17.81
N ASN A 196 11.28 -8.49 -18.48
CA ASN A 196 11.28 -8.21 -19.91
C ASN A 196 11.85 -6.81 -20.15
N GLY A 197 13.04 -6.71 -20.74
CA GLY A 197 13.61 -5.39 -20.92
C GLY A 197 15.07 -5.38 -21.29
N ASN A 198 15.63 -4.17 -21.31
CA ASN A 198 17.07 -3.99 -21.24
C ASN A 198 17.36 -3.33 -19.89
N ASP A 199 17.60 -4.17 -18.90
CA ASP A 199 17.61 -3.76 -17.49
C ASP A 199 19.04 -3.58 -16.96
N LEU A 200 19.16 -2.75 -15.94
CA LEU A 200 20.38 -2.54 -15.18
C LEU A 200 20.17 -3.11 -13.78
N LEU A 201 20.87 -4.20 -13.47
CA LEU A 201 20.82 -4.84 -12.16
C LEU A 201 22.14 -4.61 -11.43
N TRP A 202 22.05 -4.08 -10.21
CA TRP A 202 23.17 -3.93 -9.30
C TRP A 202 22.83 -4.59 -7.96
N GLY A 203 23.37 -5.79 -7.71
CA GLY A 203 23.19 -6.52 -6.44
C GLY A 203 23.62 -5.71 -5.22
N GLY A 204 24.88 -5.27 -5.19
CA GLY A 204 25.38 -4.39 -4.14
C GLY A 204 26.39 -5.13 -3.27
N TYR A 205 26.23 -5.05 -1.96
CA TYR A 205 27.09 -5.73 -1.00
C TYR A 205 26.43 -7.03 -0.54
N GLY A 206 27.00 -8.16 -0.94
CA GLY A 206 26.65 -9.48 -0.40
C GLY A 206 26.75 -10.55 -1.47
N ASN A 207 26.01 -11.65 -1.30
CA ASN A 207 25.96 -12.73 -2.28
C ASN A 207 24.62 -12.71 -3.01
N ASP A 208 24.58 -11.96 -4.11
CA ASP A 208 23.34 -11.66 -4.81
C ASP A 208 23.03 -12.70 -5.90
N THR A 209 21.74 -12.82 -6.22
CA THR A 209 21.20 -13.61 -7.34
C THR A 209 20.55 -12.67 -8.35
N MET A 210 20.87 -12.82 -9.63
CA MET A 210 20.37 -12.02 -10.76
C MET A 210 20.12 -12.91 -11.97
#